data_AF-A0A1F6KIX3-F1
#
_entry.id   AF-A0A1F6KIX3-F1
#
_cell.length_a   1.000
_cell.length_b   1.000
_cell.length_c   1.000
_cell.angle_alpha   90.00
_cell.angle_beta   90.00
_cell.angle_gamma   90.00
#
_symmetry.space_group_name_H-M   'P 1'
#
loop_
_entity.id
_entity.type
_entity.pdbx_description
1 polymer ?
#
loop_
_entity_poly.entity_id
_entity_poly.type
_entity_poly.pdbx_seq_one_letter_code
_entity_poly.pdbx_strand_id
1 'polypeptide(L)'
;MADQALAETLEKSPPRSLIVPPKPPEITPPLEEQKYSELLDTLKRLGETMNDLSKEELWFYANNILEFSPAISSALSTSDHHFDDLLTQIRFLDDFKTHKLARSLINANASLIERRISKDNLVRSLICLDTLCPIWRTQEDVDIAMRHSDVIEAGITSELKLNETSRPESFDYYLEGLMEHRTPEQSQRIFTLVAEIWNKGGFSTHYRPKFLPRLMDSEVTRAKTEEFLGAILESYGSEGRDMLLAWGKSPYPTSVVDEVSIGEAVKRNLEAIDLLEKERPGITKFLTDEFGIKTFAKYPPELLIRQYDEVGSTDLPYGIVLYPRNDHNGAFYHDRAIFEKLLKQLNGRFAIRVIEAESKYEVARALMKLVKRYSPKHKISFAIIGGHGREDLIQFGGTDERYVLYSQDLLGRGVRKASEFFEQNPTIILASCWTGAPGGIGQELSEALGAKVIASSARTSIRHINARVEDGQVDFDVEYAEAESKKIFDSKKAC
;
A
#
# COMPACT_ATOMS: atom_id res chain seq x y z
N MET A 1 -32.68 -63.50 -61.26
CA MET A 1 -33.23 -63.26 -62.60
C MET A 1 -33.25 -61.75 -62.76
N ALA A 2 -32.16 -61.22 -63.31
CA ALA A 2 -32.13 -60.79 -64.71
C ALA A 2 -32.95 -59.49 -64.83
N ASP A 3 -32.31 -58.32 -64.81
CA ASP A 3 -31.58 -57.73 -65.94
C ASP A 3 -32.36 -57.83 -67.26
N GLN A 4 -32.38 -56.69 -67.97
CA GLN A 4 -32.88 -56.48 -69.32
C GLN A 4 -34.40 -56.33 -69.47
N ALA A 5 -34.87 -55.09 -69.41
CA ALA A 5 -35.58 -54.44 -70.53
C ALA A 5 -36.19 -53.11 -70.09
N LEU A 6 -35.37 -52.06 -69.98
CA LEU A 6 -35.79 -50.72 -70.39
C LEU A 6 -34.57 -49.82 -70.68
N ALA A 7 -33.59 -50.40 -71.38
CA ALA A 7 -32.53 -49.66 -72.04
C ALA A 7 -32.91 -49.55 -73.52
N GLU A 8 -33.78 -48.61 -73.86
CA GLU A 8 -33.97 -48.11 -75.24
C GLU A 8 -34.95 -46.93 -75.24
N THR A 9 -34.52 -45.78 -74.71
CA THR A 9 -35.01 -44.44 -75.12
C THR A 9 -34.12 -43.34 -74.50
N LEU A 10 -32.85 -43.36 -74.88
CA LEU A 10 -31.99 -42.20 -74.78
C LEU A 10 -31.43 -41.96 -76.19
N GLU A 11 -32.01 -41.03 -76.93
CA GLU A 11 -31.22 -40.27 -77.89
C GLU A 11 -31.89 -38.92 -78.22
N LYS A 12 -31.09 -37.86 -78.08
CA LYS A 12 -31.29 -36.47 -78.56
C LYS A 12 -31.97 -35.48 -77.61
N SER A 13 -31.27 -35.16 -76.52
CA SER A 13 -31.30 -33.82 -75.93
C SER A 13 -29.88 -33.23 -75.98
N PRO A 14 -29.67 -32.02 -76.55
CA PRO A 14 -28.34 -31.41 -76.63
C PRO A 14 -27.84 -30.99 -75.23
N PRO A 15 -26.52 -30.88 -75.02
CA PRO A 15 -25.95 -30.59 -73.71
C PRO A 15 -26.39 -29.20 -73.23
N ARG A 16 -27.00 -29.15 -72.04
CA ARG A 16 -27.20 -27.90 -71.31
C ARG A 16 -25.82 -27.29 -71.04
N SER A 17 -25.53 -26.18 -71.71
CA SER A 17 -24.41 -25.32 -71.36
C SER A 17 -24.51 -24.94 -69.88
N LEU A 18 -23.55 -25.36 -69.08
CA LEU A 18 -23.32 -24.83 -67.74
C LEU A 18 -22.99 -23.35 -67.90
N ILE A 19 -24.01 -22.50 -67.72
CA ILE A 19 -23.80 -21.08 -67.52
C ILE A 19 -23.16 -20.96 -66.14
N VAL A 20 -21.83 -20.85 -66.11
CA VAL A 20 -21.11 -20.39 -64.91
C VAL A 20 -21.57 -18.96 -64.68
N PRO A 21 -22.25 -18.62 -63.57
CA PRO A 21 -22.61 -17.25 -63.29
C PRO A 21 -21.31 -16.43 -63.28
N PRO A 22 -21.29 -15.24 -63.92
CA PRO A 22 -20.11 -14.40 -63.91
C PRO A 22 -19.69 -14.17 -62.46
N LYS A 23 -18.40 -14.38 -62.16
CA LYS A 23 -17.80 -14.05 -60.86
C LYS A 23 -18.26 -12.62 -60.54
N PRO A 24 -18.94 -12.36 -59.41
CA PRO A 24 -19.35 -11.01 -59.07
C PRO A 24 -18.13 -10.10 -59.17
N PRO A 25 -18.29 -8.88 -59.72
CA PRO A 25 -17.17 -7.97 -59.90
C PRO A 25 -16.44 -7.83 -58.57
N GLU A 26 -15.12 -7.99 -58.57
CA GLU A 26 -14.28 -7.71 -57.41
C GLU A 26 -14.47 -6.24 -57.06
N ILE A 27 -15.32 -6.00 -56.06
CA ILE A 27 -15.53 -4.66 -55.51
C ILE A 27 -14.22 -4.31 -54.83
N THR A 28 -13.43 -3.47 -55.49
CA THR A 28 -12.22 -2.93 -54.91
C THR A 28 -12.64 -1.97 -53.80
N PRO A 29 -12.25 -2.20 -52.53
CA PRO A 29 -12.65 -1.31 -51.45
C PRO A 29 -12.13 0.11 -51.71
N PRO A 30 -12.81 1.15 -51.22
CA PRO A 30 -12.32 2.52 -51.31
C PRO A 30 -10.88 2.63 -50.82
N LEU A 31 -10.08 3.51 -51.45
CA LEU A 31 -8.65 3.69 -51.16
C LEU A 31 -8.34 3.88 -49.66
N GLU A 32 -9.27 4.47 -48.92
CA GLU A 32 -9.15 4.69 -47.47
C GLU A 32 -9.30 3.40 -46.65
N GLU A 33 -10.16 2.48 -47.09
CA GLU A 33 -10.35 1.17 -46.45
C GLU A 33 -9.16 0.23 -46.72
N GLN A 34 -8.57 0.31 -47.92
CA GLN A 34 -7.30 -0.37 -48.23
C GLN A 34 -6.16 0.11 -47.34
N LYS A 35 -5.98 1.43 -47.23
CA LYS A 35 -4.95 2.03 -46.37
C LYS A 35 -5.16 1.69 -44.89
N TYR A 36 -6.41 1.61 -44.44
CA TYR A 36 -6.72 1.20 -43.07
C TYR A 36 -6.37 -0.28 -42.82
N SER A 37 -6.67 -1.18 -43.76
CA SER A 37 -6.26 -2.58 -43.66
C SER A 37 -4.73 -2.74 -43.63
N GLU A 38 -4.00 -2.00 -44.48
CA GLU A 38 -2.53 -1.98 -44.50
C GLU A 38 -1.94 -1.51 -43.16
N LEU A 39 -2.57 -0.52 -42.54
CA LEU A 39 -2.20 -0.05 -41.21
C LEU A 39 -2.38 -1.15 -40.15
N LEU A 40 -3.54 -1.81 -40.10
CA LEU A 40 -3.80 -2.87 -39.11
C LEU A 40 -2.79 -4.02 -39.25
N ASP A 41 -2.47 -4.43 -40.47
CA ASP A 41 -1.44 -5.44 -40.73
C ASP A 41 -0.04 -4.97 -40.30
N THR A 42 0.23 -3.67 -40.40
CA THR A 42 1.50 -3.08 -39.95
C THR A 42 1.57 -3.06 -38.42
N LEU A 43 0.50 -2.63 -37.74
CA LEU A 43 0.41 -2.61 -36.28
C LEU A 43 0.49 -4.01 -35.67
N LYS A 44 -0.18 -4.99 -36.29
CA LYS A 44 -0.12 -6.38 -35.87
C LYS A 44 1.28 -6.97 -35.99
N ARG A 45 1.93 -6.78 -37.14
CA ARG A 45 3.32 -7.23 -37.35
C ARG A 45 4.29 -6.59 -36.36
N LEU A 46 4.12 -5.29 -36.11
CA LEU A 46 4.88 -4.58 -35.09
C LEU A 46 4.72 -5.22 -33.71
N GLY A 47 3.50 -5.52 -33.29
CA GLY A 47 3.24 -6.20 -32.01
C GLY A 47 3.90 -7.59 -31.91
N GLU A 48 3.97 -8.33 -33.02
CA GLU A 48 4.56 -9.69 -33.07
C GLU A 48 6.11 -9.69 -33.05
N THR A 49 6.76 -8.69 -33.64
CA THR A 49 8.23 -8.64 -33.81
C THR A 49 8.94 -7.61 -32.90
N MET A 50 8.20 -6.96 -32.01
CA MET A 50 8.59 -5.72 -31.32
C MET A 50 9.87 -5.83 -30.47
N ASN A 51 10.10 -7.00 -29.87
CA ASN A 51 11.24 -7.20 -28.97
C ASN A 51 12.59 -7.14 -29.69
N ASP A 52 12.58 -7.39 -31.00
CA ASP A 52 13.77 -7.54 -31.83
C ASP A 52 14.12 -6.29 -32.66
N LEU A 53 13.28 -5.24 -32.61
CA LEU A 53 13.46 -4.02 -33.41
C LEU A 53 14.43 -3.02 -32.76
N SER A 54 15.23 -2.35 -33.60
CA SER A 54 16.10 -1.23 -33.22
C SER A 54 15.29 0.05 -32.93
N LYS A 55 15.93 1.05 -32.30
CA LYS A 55 15.29 2.36 -32.05
C LYS A 55 14.96 3.10 -33.35
N GLU A 56 15.82 2.97 -34.36
CA GLU A 56 15.67 3.58 -35.68
C GLU A 56 14.53 2.94 -36.46
N GLU A 57 14.37 1.62 -36.37
CA GLU A 57 13.25 0.89 -36.96
C GLU A 57 11.92 1.30 -36.31
N LEU A 58 11.87 1.34 -34.97
CA LEU A 58 10.69 1.84 -34.25
C LEU A 58 10.31 3.28 -34.64
N TRP A 59 11.30 4.15 -34.84
CA TRP A 59 11.08 5.53 -35.29
C TRP A 59 10.56 5.59 -36.74
N PHE A 60 11.11 4.76 -37.63
CA PHE A 60 10.63 4.65 -39.02
C PHE A 60 9.17 4.20 -39.07
N TYR A 61 8.81 3.16 -38.32
CA TYR A 61 7.42 2.71 -38.22
C TYR A 61 6.51 3.79 -37.64
N ALA A 62 6.98 4.53 -36.64
CA ALA A 62 6.19 5.60 -36.04
C ALA A 62 5.82 6.71 -37.03
N ASN A 63 6.75 7.11 -37.89
CA ASN A 63 6.48 8.13 -38.92
C ASN A 63 5.55 7.60 -40.01
N ASN A 64 5.76 6.38 -40.48
CA ASN A 64 4.90 5.79 -41.51
C ASN A 64 3.46 5.64 -41.02
N ILE A 65 3.28 5.26 -39.76
CA ILE A 65 1.96 5.13 -39.14
C ILE A 65 1.20 6.47 -39.12
N LEU A 66 1.91 7.61 -38.93
CA LEU A 66 1.28 8.93 -38.99
C LEU A 66 0.80 9.31 -40.39
N GLU A 67 1.40 8.76 -41.45
CA GLU A 67 0.92 8.96 -42.82
C GLU A 67 -0.47 8.34 -43.05
N PHE A 68 -0.85 7.33 -42.24
CA PHE A 68 -2.19 6.74 -42.27
C PHE A 68 -3.23 7.54 -41.49
N SER A 69 -2.87 8.63 -40.80
CA SER A 69 -3.81 9.39 -39.97
C SER A 69 -5.09 9.82 -40.70
N PRO A 70 -5.08 10.27 -41.97
CA PRO A 70 -6.32 10.59 -42.69
C PRO A 70 -7.23 9.37 -42.92
N ALA A 71 -6.64 8.21 -43.23
CA ALA A 71 -7.38 6.96 -43.41
C ALA A 71 -7.95 6.46 -42.07
N ILE A 72 -7.20 6.60 -40.98
CA ILE A 72 -7.67 6.35 -39.61
C ILE A 72 -8.86 7.25 -39.30
N SER A 73 -8.72 8.57 -39.49
CA SER A 73 -9.78 9.52 -39.22
C SER A 73 -11.07 9.21 -40.00
N SER A 74 -10.94 8.85 -41.29
CA SER A 74 -12.09 8.42 -42.10
C SER A 74 -12.73 7.13 -41.56
N ALA A 75 -11.92 6.11 -41.28
CA ALA A 75 -12.39 4.83 -40.73
C ALA A 75 -13.08 4.99 -39.36
N LEU A 76 -12.50 5.79 -38.47
CA LEU A 76 -13.06 6.10 -37.16
C LEU A 76 -14.38 6.88 -37.23
N SER A 77 -14.59 7.67 -38.30
CA SER A 77 -15.83 8.41 -38.50
C SER A 77 -16.98 7.56 -39.07
N THR A 78 -16.67 6.40 -39.66
CA THR A 78 -17.62 5.62 -40.46
C THR A 78 -17.95 4.24 -39.90
N SER A 79 -17.07 3.65 -39.08
CA SER A 79 -17.22 2.25 -38.62
C SER A 79 -16.87 2.06 -37.15
N ASP A 80 -17.79 1.45 -36.41
CA ASP A 80 -17.58 1.02 -35.03
C ASP A 80 -16.56 -0.11 -34.92
N HIS A 81 -16.52 -1.00 -35.93
CA HIS A 81 -15.56 -2.10 -35.97
C HIS A 81 -14.12 -1.60 -36.12
N HIS A 82 -13.90 -0.59 -36.97
CA HIS A 82 -12.58 0.04 -37.14
C HIS A 82 -12.15 0.81 -35.88
N PHE A 83 -13.10 1.31 -35.10
CA PHE A 83 -12.78 1.92 -33.81
C PHE A 83 -12.29 0.88 -32.80
N ASP A 84 -13.00 -0.25 -32.67
CA ASP A 84 -12.63 -1.34 -31.76
C ASP A 84 -11.29 -1.99 -32.14
N ASP A 85 -11.04 -2.19 -33.44
CA ASP A 85 -9.78 -2.72 -33.95
C ASP A 85 -8.61 -1.76 -33.66
N LEU A 86 -8.81 -0.45 -33.87
CA LEU A 86 -7.78 0.54 -33.56
C LEU A 86 -7.45 0.56 -32.06
N LEU A 87 -8.46 0.55 -31.17
CA LEU A 87 -8.23 0.49 -29.73
C LEU A 87 -7.46 -0.76 -29.32
N THR A 88 -7.81 -1.91 -29.92
CA THR A 88 -7.10 -3.17 -29.69
C THR A 88 -5.63 -3.07 -30.10
N GLN A 89 -5.34 -2.52 -31.29
CA GLN A 89 -3.96 -2.34 -31.75
C GLN A 89 -3.20 -1.33 -30.89
N ILE A 90 -3.81 -0.22 -30.49
CA ILE A 90 -3.18 0.78 -29.60
C ILE A 90 -2.79 0.14 -28.26
N ARG A 91 -3.64 -0.71 -27.67
CA ARG A 91 -3.30 -1.45 -26.44
C ARG A 91 -2.06 -2.31 -26.59
N PHE A 92 -1.86 -2.94 -27.75
CA PHE A 92 -0.65 -3.74 -28.00
C PHE A 92 0.63 -2.89 -28.10
N LEU A 93 0.51 -1.59 -28.39
CA LEU A 93 1.64 -0.66 -28.51
C LEU A 93 2.04 0.01 -27.18
N ASP A 94 1.33 -0.21 -26.07
CA ASP A 94 1.63 0.45 -24.78
C ASP A 94 2.82 -0.19 -24.00
N ASP A 95 3.67 -0.97 -24.65
CA ASP A 95 4.95 -1.39 -24.08
C ASP A 95 5.97 -0.22 -24.11
N PHE A 96 6.94 -0.24 -23.18
CA PHE A 96 7.89 0.84 -22.86
C PHE A 96 8.69 1.36 -24.08
N LYS A 97 8.78 0.58 -25.17
CA LYS A 97 9.48 0.94 -26.41
C LYS A 97 8.61 1.67 -27.44
N THR A 98 7.27 1.54 -27.39
CA THR A 98 6.33 2.03 -28.43
C THR A 98 5.30 3.03 -27.92
N HIS A 99 5.29 3.33 -26.62
CA HIS A 99 4.41 4.31 -26.00
C HIS A 99 4.37 5.68 -26.72
N LYS A 100 5.51 6.17 -27.25
CA LYS A 100 5.54 7.42 -28.05
C LYS A 100 4.71 7.33 -29.33
N LEU A 101 4.74 6.19 -30.00
CA LEU A 101 3.99 5.94 -31.23
C LEU A 101 2.49 5.86 -30.93
N ALA A 102 2.11 5.13 -29.89
CA ALA A 102 0.73 5.06 -29.43
C ALA A 102 0.18 6.46 -29.12
N ARG A 103 0.97 7.29 -28.40
CA ARG A 103 0.61 8.69 -28.10
C ARG A 103 0.45 9.55 -29.35
N SER A 104 1.36 9.45 -30.33
CA SER A 104 1.24 10.21 -31.58
C SER A 104 -0.01 9.85 -32.38
N LEU A 105 -0.33 8.55 -32.46
CA LEU A 105 -1.56 8.05 -33.10
C LEU A 105 -2.83 8.60 -32.44
N ILE A 106 -2.86 8.53 -31.11
CA ILE A 106 -3.99 9.01 -30.32
C ILE A 106 -4.14 10.52 -30.48
N ASN A 107 -3.06 11.29 -30.34
CA ASN A 107 -3.11 12.76 -30.43
C ASN A 107 -3.59 13.24 -31.80
N ALA A 108 -3.18 12.56 -32.87
CA ALA A 108 -3.62 12.88 -34.23
C ALA A 108 -5.14 12.66 -34.44
N ASN A 109 -5.76 11.79 -33.64
CA ASN A 109 -7.16 11.39 -33.78
C ASN A 109 -8.02 11.71 -32.54
N ALA A 110 -7.50 12.46 -31.58
CA ALA A 110 -8.08 12.62 -30.24
C ALA A 110 -9.55 13.09 -30.29
N SER A 111 -9.85 14.09 -31.11
CA SER A 111 -11.23 14.62 -31.22
C SER A 111 -12.24 13.63 -31.78
N LEU A 112 -11.83 12.71 -32.66
CA LEU A 112 -12.70 11.66 -33.19
C LEU A 112 -12.88 10.54 -32.16
N ILE A 113 -11.81 10.21 -31.44
CA ILE A 113 -11.83 9.21 -30.37
C ILE A 113 -12.73 9.67 -29.22
N GLU A 114 -12.59 10.92 -28.76
CA GLU A 114 -13.42 11.49 -27.69
C GLU A 114 -14.90 11.54 -28.07
N ARG A 115 -15.25 11.84 -29.33
CA ARG A 115 -16.65 11.84 -29.80
C ARG A 115 -17.33 10.47 -29.70
N ARG A 116 -16.54 9.40 -29.66
CA ARG A 116 -17.04 8.02 -29.53
C ARG A 116 -17.24 7.60 -28.07
N ILE A 117 -16.76 8.40 -27.10
CA ILE A 117 -16.94 8.15 -25.67
C ILE A 117 -18.33 8.67 -25.26
N SER A 118 -19.25 7.75 -25.00
CA SER A 118 -20.61 8.06 -24.55
C SER A 118 -21.18 7.02 -23.60
N LYS A 119 -22.23 7.40 -22.85
CA LYS A 119 -22.98 6.50 -21.97
C LYS A 119 -23.78 5.44 -22.72
N ASP A 120 -24.19 5.73 -23.95
CA ASP A 120 -25.01 4.83 -24.77
C ASP A 120 -24.23 3.55 -25.15
N ASN A 121 -22.90 3.61 -25.11
CA ASN A 121 -22.03 2.45 -25.25
C ASN A 121 -20.99 2.39 -24.11
N LEU A 122 -21.50 2.30 -22.88
CA LEU A 122 -20.71 2.39 -21.65
C LEU A 122 -19.47 1.47 -21.62
N VAL A 123 -19.62 0.19 -22.00
CA VAL A 123 -18.50 -0.78 -21.96
C VAL A 123 -17.37 -0.36 -22.90
N ARG A 124 -17.69 -0.02 -24.16
CA ARG A 124 -16.70 0.42 -25.14
C ARG A 124 -16.04 1.72 -24.70
N SER A 125 -16.82 2.66 -24.18
CA SER A 125 -16.31 3.95 -23.70
C SER A 125 -15.36 3.81 -22.52
N LEU A 126 -15.61 2.88 -21.59
CA LEU A 126 -14.67 2.57 -20.50
C LEU A 126 -13.39 1.93 -21.02
N ILE A 127 -13.49 0.93 -21.90
CA ILE A 127 -12.33 0.30 -22.56
C ILE A 127 -11.47 1.35 -23.29
N CYS A 128 -12.13 2.29 -23.97
CA CYS A 128 -11.49 3.41 -24.64
C CYS A 128 -10.72 4.26 -23.65
N LEU A 129 -11.38 4.79 -22.61
CA LEU A 129 -10.75 5.61 -21.58
C LEU A 129 -9.55 4.91 -20.92
N ASP A 130 -9.64 3.61 -20.66
CA ASP A 130 -8.54 2.81 -20.12
C ASP A 130 -7.38 2.59 -21.05
N THR A 131 -7.64 2.63 -22.35
CA THR A 131 -6.57 2.55 -23.34
C THR A 131 -5.84 3.88 -23.38
N LEU A 132 -6.58 4.98 -23.30
CA LEU A 132 -6.03 6.29 -23.60
C LEU A 132 -5.36 6.96 -22.40
N CYS A 133 -5.98 6.92 -21.22
CA CYS A 133 -5.44 7.56 -20.00
C CYS A 133 -4.00 7.13 -19.69
N PRO A 134 -3.64 5.83 -19.71
CA PRO A 134 -2.28 5.38 -19.39
C PRO A 134 -1.24 5.79 -20.43
N ILE A 135 -1.67 6.08 -21.67
CA ILE A 135 -0.82 6.45 -22.80
C ILE A 135 -0.46 7.96 -22.78
N TRP A 136 -1.31 8.79 -22.16
CA TRP A 136 -1.10 10.24 -22.16
C TRP A 136 -0.17 10.73 -21.03
N ARG A 137 -0.07 10.01 -19.90
CA ARG A 137 0.83 10.21 -18.73
C ARG A 137 1.11 11.67 -18.34
N THR A 138 0.12 12.55 -18.43
CA THR A 138 0.24 14.00 -18.16
C THR A 138 -1.03 14.58 -17.53
N GLN A 139 -1.03 15.87 -17.20
CA GLN A 139 -2.25 16.58 -16.78
C GLN A 139 -3.41 16.41 -17.79
N GLU A 140 -3.09 16.18 -19.06
CA GLU A 140 -4.07 15.90 -20.11
C GLU A 140 -4.95 14.67 -19.79
N ASP A 141 -4.41 13.65 -19.10
CA ASP A 141 -5.13 12.42 -18.73
C ASP A 141 -6.23 12.73 -17.71
N VAL A 142 -5.86 13.52 -16.71
CA VAL A 142 -6.74 14.00 -15.66
C VAL A 142 -7.86 14.82 -16.30
N ASP A 143 -7.52 15.74 -17.21
CA ASP A 143 -8.50 16.58 -17.88
C ASP A 143 -9.48 15.76 -18.75
N ILE A 144 -9.01 14.71 -19.41
CA ILE A 144 -9.85 13.83 -20.23
C ILE A 144 -10.78 12.99 -19.36
N ALA A 145 -10.25 12.38 -18.30
CA ALA A 145 -11.05 11.64 -17.33
C ALA A 145 -12.12 12.54 -16.70
N MET A 146 -11.78 13.79 -16.37
CA MET A 146 -12.72 14.78 -15.84
C MET A 146 -13.80 15.18 -16.86
N ARG A 147 -13.44 15.39 -18.15
CA ARG A 147 -14.41 15.68 -19.22
C ARG A 147 -15.43 14.56 -19.43
N HIS A 148 -15.01 13.31 -19.25
CA HIS A 148 -15.85 12.11 -19.40
C HIS A 148 -16.25 11.48 -18.07
N SER A 149 -16.24 12.27 -16.99
CA SER A 149 -16.61 11.86 -15.64
C SER A 149 -17.96 11.15 -15.58
N ASP A 150 -18.91 11.58 -16.40
CA ASP A 150 -20.26 11.04 -16.42
C ASP A 150 -20.30 9.59 -16.93
N VAL A 151 -19.49 9.23 -17.93
CA VAL A 151 -19.29 7.86 -18.42
C VAL A 151 -18.57 7.01 -17.37
N ILE A 152 -17.53 7.57 -16.77
CA ILE A 152 -16.73 6.90 -15.73
C ILE A 152 -17.63 6.54 -14.54
N GLU A 153 -18.39 7.50 -14.03
CA GLU A 153 -19.32 7.28 -12.91
C GLU A 153 -20.46 6.32 -13.26
N ALA A 154 -20.97 6.37 -14.51
CA ALA A 154 -21.93 5.37 -14.98
C ALA A 154 -21.31 3.96 -14.96
N GLY A 155 -20.02 3.83 -15.29
CA GLY A 155 -19.26 2.59 -15.17
C GLY A 155 -19.20 2.07 -13.74
N ILE A 156 -18.81 2.93 -12.80
CA ILE A 156 -18.73 2.63 -11.36
C ILE A 156 -20.09 2.16 -10.83
N THR A 157 -21.17 2.86 -11.21
CA THR A 157 -22.52 2.62 -10.68
C THR A 157 -23.24 1.45 -11.37
N SER A 158 -22.86 1.07 -12.58
CA SER A 158 -23.45 -0.06 -13.31
C SER A 158 -23.19 -1.44 -12.68
N GLU A 159 -24.03 -2.44 -12.98
CA GLU A 159 -23.81 -3.85 -12.58
C GLU A 159 -22.70 -4.55 -13.38
N LEU A 160 -21.94 -3.83 -14.21
CA LEU A 160 -20.84 -4.40 -14.96
C LEU A 160 -19.86 -5.05 -13.97
N LYS A 161 -19.74 -6.38 -14.05
CA LYS A 161 -18.72 -7.15 -13.32
C LYS A 161 -17.36 -6.79 -13.90
N LEU A 162 -16.81 -5.66 -13.47
CA LEU A 162 -15.40 -5.38 -13.64
C LEU A 162 -14.69 -6.30 -12.67
N ASN A 163 -14.17 -7.42 -13.18
CA ASN A 163 -13.27 -8.30 -12.44
C ASN A 163 -12.10 -7.47 -11.89
N GLU A 164 -11.52 -7.87 -10.75
CA GLU A 164 -10.43 -7.12 -10.10
C GLU A 164 -9.23 -6.84 -11.04
N THR A 165 -9.03 -7.69 -12.05
CA THR A 165 -8.00 -7.55 -13.09
C THR A 165 -8.41 -6.67 -14.27
N SER A 166 -9.64 -6.19 -14.32
CA SER A 166 -10.22 -5.44 -15.44
C SER A 166 -10.76 -4.08 -15.00
N ARG A 167 -10.40 -3.61 -13.80
CA ARG A 167 -10.89 -2.32 -13.34
C ARG A 167 -10.12 -1.18 -14.04
N PRO A 168 -10.86 -0.25 -14.68
CA PRO A 168 -10.35 0.86 -15.45
C PRO A 168 -9.26 1.72 -14.76
N GLU A 169 -8.06 1.82 -15.33
CA GLU A 169 -7.05 2.81 -14.90
C GLU A 169 -7.60 4.24 -15.02
N SER A 170 -8.53 4.47 -15.95
CA SER A 170 -9.25 5.75 -16.07
C SER A 170 -10.00 6.16 -14.80
N PHE A 171 -10.39 5.21 -13.94
CA PHE A 171 -10.94 5.54 -12.61
C PHE A 171 -9.92 6.22 -11.73
N ASP A 172 -8.67 5.78 -11.75
CA ASP A 172 -7.61 6.37 -10.92
C ASP A 172 -7.36 7.82 -11.30
N TYR A 173 -7.24 8.08 -12.59
CA TYR A 173 -7.04 9.43 -13.12
C TYR A 173 -8.23 10.33 -12.82
N TYR A 174 -9.46 9.81 -12.91
CA TYR A 174 -10.65 10.57 -12.54
C TYR A 174 -10.65 10.94 -11.05
N LEU A 175 -10.39 9.97 -10.18
CA LEU A 175 -10.32 10.20 -8.73
C LEU A 175 -9.16 11.15 -8.37
N GLU A 176 -8.02 11.06 -9.07
CA GLU A 176 -6.92 12.01 -8.95
C GLU A 176 -7.33 13.43 -9.33
N GLY A 177 -8.00 13.61 -10.48
CA GLY A 177 -8.51 14.91 -10.91
C GLY A 177 -9.49 15.54 -9.94
N LEU A 178 -10.44 14.75 -9.43
CA LEU A 178 -11.34 15.20 -8.38
C LEU A 178 -10.58 15.61 -7.11
N MET A 179 -9.47 14.94 -6.80
CA MET A 179 -8.64 15.22 -5.63
C MET A 179 -7.68 16.41 -5.81
N GLU A 180 -7.38 16.81 -7.03
CA GLU A 180 -6.56 18.00 -7.33
C GLU A 180 -7.38 19.29 -7.19
N HIS A 181 -8.68 19.24 -7.46
CA HIS A 181 -9.56 20.43 -7.48
C HIS A 181 -10.47 20.59 -6.25
N ARG A 182 -10.14 19.92 -5.12
CA ARG A 182 -11.02 19.70 -3.94
C ARG A 182 -11.93 20.85 -3.56
N THR A 183 -13.18 20.79 -4.01
CA THR A 183 -14.29 21.39 -3.26
C THR A 183 -14.85 20.40 -2.23
N PRO A 184 -15.57 20.87 -1.19
CA PRO A 184 -16.33 20.00 -0.28
C PRO A 184 -17.22 19.00 -1.01
N GLU A 185 -17.92 19.44 -2.07
CA GLU A 185 -18.83 18.62 -2.87
C GLU A 185 -18.06 17.53 -3.63
N GLN A 186 -16.92 17.86 -4.21
CA GLN A 186 -16.06 16.88 -4.90
C GLN A 186 -15.48 15.86 -3.91
N SER A 187 -15.07 16.28 -2.71
CA SER A 187 -14.61 15.35 -1.67
C SER A 187 -15.70 14.34 -1.30
N GLN A 188 -16.94 14.83 -1.10
CA GLN A 188 -18.09 13.97 -0.83
C GLN A 188 -18.41 13.04 -2.02
N ARG A 189 -18.25 13.52 -3.26
CA ARG A 189 -18.43 12.70 -4.47
C ARG A 189 -17.38 11.59 -4.54
N ILE A 190 -16.11 11.92 -4.33
CA ILE A 190 -15.00 10.94 -4.30
C ILE A 190 -15.30 9.85 -3.26
N PHE A 191 -15.65 10.24 -2.03
CA PHE A 191 -15.97 9.27 -0.98
C PHE A 191 -17.09 8.32 -1.40
N THR A 192 -18.15 8.85 -2.00
CA THR A 192 -19.31 8.06 -2.45
C THR A 192 -18.88 7.03 -3.50
N LEU A 193 -18.09 7.46 -4.50
CA LEU A 193 -17.58 6.58 -5.55
C LEU A 193 -16.65 5.49 -4.97
N VAL A 194 -15.73 5.87 -4.09
CA VAL A 194 -14.82 4.92 -3.42
C VAL A 194 -15.60 3.85 -2.63
N ALA A 195 -16.64 4.26 -1.89
CA ALA A 195 -17.49 3.34 -1.14
C ALA A 195 -18.31 2.40 -2.06
N GLU A 196 -18.81 2.90 -3.19
CA GLU A 196 -19.49 2.07 -4.20
C GLU A 196 -18.56 1.03 -4.83
N ILE A 197 -17.35 1.45 -5.21
CA ILE A 197 -16.30 0.60 -5.78
C ILE A 197 -15.95 -0.53 -4.80
N TRP A 198 -15.91 -0.21 -3.50
CA TRP A 198 -15.68 -1.17 -2.42
C TRP A 198 -16.79 -2.18 -2.27
N ASN A 199 -18.04 -1.73 -2.16
CA ASN A 199 -19.19 -2.62 -1.95
C ASN A 199 -19.37 -3.63 -3.09
N LYS A 200 -18.86 -3.31 -4.28
CA LYS A 200 -18.82 -4.21 -5.44
C LYS A 200 -17.61 -5.15 -5.47
N GLY A 201 -16.81 -5.21 -4.40
CA GLY A 201 -15.73 -6.19 -4.23
C GLY A 201 -14.56 -6.00 -5.18
N GLY A 202 -14.16 -4.77 -5.48
CA GLY A 202 -12.89 -4.58 -6.22
C GLY A 202 -12.22 -3.25 -5.96
N PHE A 203 -12.46 -2.67 -4.79
CA PHE A 203 -11.50 -1.74 -4.25
C PHE A 203 -10.33 -2.59 -3.72
N SER A 204 -9.42 -2.87 -4.65
CA SER A 204 -8.24 -3.70 -4.40
C SER A 204 -7.38 -3.11 -3.29
N THR A 205 -6.49 -3.93 -2.73
CA THR A 205 -5.46 -3.50 -1.78
C THR A 205 -4.58 -2.37 -2.33
N HIS A 206 -4.48 -2.21 -3.65
CA HIS A 206 -3.73 -1.12 -4.27
C HIS A 206 -4.33 0.27 -4.02
N TYR A 207 -5.66 0.38 -3.96
CA TYR A 207 -6.35 1.68 -3.91
C TYR A 207 -6.52 2.24 -2.50
N ARG A 208 -6.54 1.36 -1.49
CA ARG A 208 -6.76 1.74 -0.08
C ARG A 208 -5.73 2.75 0.41
N PRO A 209 -4.42 2.52 0.23
CA PRO A 209 -3.39 3.45 0.70
C PRO A 209 -3.23 4.69 -0.19
N LYS A 210 -3.87 4.74 -1.36
CA LYS A 210 -3.80 5.88 -2.27
C LYS A 210 -4.86 6.94 -1.96
N PHE A 211 -6.12 6.52 -1.82
CA PHE A 211 -7.26 7.44 -1.76
C PHE A 211 -7.78 7.72 -0.34
N LEU A 212 -7.89 6.68 0.51
CA LEU A 212 -8.44 6.85 1.87
C LEU A 212 -7.63 7.84 2.72
N PRO A 213 -6.28 7.83 2.67
CA PRO A 213 -5.45 8.86 3.29
C PRO A 213 -5.87 10.29 2.96
N ARG A 214 -6.06 10.58 1.68
CA ARG A 214 -6.38 11.93 1.20
C ARG A 214 -7.79 12.36 1.62
N LEU A 215 -8.72 11.40 1.77
CA LEU A 215 -10.07 11.65 2.29
C LEU A 215 -10.09 11.87 3.81
N MET A 216 -9.13 11.28 4.54
CA MET A 216 -8.95 11.50 5.98
C MET A 216 -8.45 12.92 6.31
N ASP A 217 -7.70 13.54 5.39
CA ASP A 217 -7.22 14.92 5.56
C ASP A 217 -8.32 15.97 5.32
N SER A 218 -9.49 15.59 4.80
CA SER A 218 -10.60 16.50 4.54
C SER A 218 -11.63 16.46 5.69
N GLU A 219 -11.89 17.61 6.31
CA GLU A 219 -12.88 17.74 7.40
C GLU A 219 -14.28 17.26 6.99
N VAL A 220 -14.64 17.43 5.71
CA VAL A 220 -15.96 17.08 5.15
C VAL A 220 -16.15 15.57 5.10
N THR A 221 -15.10 14.83 4.75
CA THR A 221 -15.17 13.39 4.53
C THR A 221 -14.59 12.57 5.67
N ARG A 222 -13.86 13.19 6.61
CA ARG A 222 -13.14 12.50 7.68
C ARG A 222 -14.02 11.53 8.47
N ALA A 223 -15.14 11.99 9.02
CA ALA A 223 -16.01 11.15 9.85
C ALA A 223 -16.54 9.92 9.10
N LYS A 224 -16.96 10.10 7.84
CA LYS A 224 -17.42 9.00 6.98
C LYS A 224 -16.28 8.07 6.57
N THR A 225 -15.10 8.63 6.35
CA THR A 225 -13.88 7.86 6.02
C THR A 225 -13.42 7.05 7.22
N GLU A 226 -13.51 7.58 8.44
CA GLU A 226 -13.24 6.86 9.69
C GLU A 226 -14.21 5.68 9.89
N GLU A 227 -15.51 5.88 9.68
CA GLU A 227 -16.51 4.80 9.74
C GLU A 227 -16.20 3.71 8.70
N PHE A 228 -15.94 4.12 7.46
CA PHE A 228 -15.63 3.22 6.37
C PHE A 228 -14.32 2.45 6.60
N LEU A 229 -13.24 3.12 7.00
CA LEU A 229 -11.98 2.50 7.39
C LEU A 229 -12.14 1.57 8.59
N GLY A 230 -12.98 1.94 9.56
CA GLY A 230 -13.33 1.10 10.69
C GLY A 230 -13.83 -0.27 10.24
N ALA A 231 -14.80 -0.29 9.32
CA ALA A 231 -15.35 -1.52 8.76
C ALA A 231 -14.30 -2.34 7.97
N ILE A 232 -13.39 -1.67 7.25
CA ILE A 232 -12.27 -2.34 6.58
C ILE A 232 -11.36 -3.02 7.60
N LEU A 233 -10.98 -2.31 8.66
CA LEU A 233 -10.07 -2.82 9.68
C LEU A 233 -10.71 -3.93 10.52
N GLU A 234 -12.03 -3.88 10.72
CA GLU A 234 -12.80 -4.97 11.32
C GLU A 234 -12.76 -6.26 10.48
N SER A 235 -12.64 -6.15 9.15
CA SER A 235 -12.47 -7.32 8.28
C SER A 235 -11.15 -8.07 8.53
N TYR A 236 -10.13 -7.36 9.03
CA TYR A 236 -8.88 -7.95 9.51
C TYR A 236 -8.98 -8.45 10.97
N GLY A 237 -10.17 -8.44 11.56
CA GLY A 237 -10.44 -8.95 12.90
C GLY A 237 -9.99 -8.05 14.05
N SER A 238 -9.68 -6.79 13.74
CA SER A 238 -9.23 -5.77 14.71
C SER A 238 -10.38 -4.83 15.09
N GLU A 239 -10.26 -4.16 16.25
CA GLU A 239 -11.16 -3.07 16.63
C GLU A 239 -10.84 -1.83 15.79
N GLY A 240 -11.48 -1.70 14.61
CA GLY A 240 -11.10 -0.72 13.60
C GLY A 240 -11.07 0.73 14.08
N ARG A 241 -12.06 1.13 14.90
CA ARG A 241 -12.10 2.45 15.53
C ARG A 241 -10.89 2.70 16.44
N ASP A 242 -10.50 1.71 17.21
CA ASP A 242 -9.38 1.81 18.14
C ASP A 242 -8.04 1.92 17.42
N MET A 243 -7.89 1.23 16.29
CA MET A 243 -6.72 1.39 15.42
C MET A 243 -6.63 2.80 14.85
N LEU A 244 -7.74 3.33 14.33
CA LEU A 244 -7.80 4.71 13.82
C LEU A 244 -7.47 5.73 14.91
N LEU A 245 -7.95 5.51 16.15
CA LEU A 245 -7.59 6.35 17.29
C LEU A 245 -6.09 6.29 17.61
N ALA A 246 -5.45 5.13 17.46
CA ALA A 246 -4.00 4.97 17.63
C ALA A 246 -3.19 5.66 16.51
N TRP A 247 -3.80 5.90 15.35
CA TRP A 247 -3.15 6.58 14.23
C TRP A 247 -3.36 8.10 14.24
N GLY A 248 -4.41 8.60 14.90
CA GLY A 248 -4.98 9.93 14.60
C GLY A 248 -5.16 10.93 15.73
N LYS A 249 -4.50 10.78 16.87
CA LYS A 249 -4.54 11.81 17.91
C LYS A 249 -3.36 12.76 17.82
N SER A 250 -3.36 13.75 16.93
CA SER A 250 -2.75 15.04 17.32
C SER A 250 -3.85 16.06 17.55
N PRO A 251 -4.27 16.30 18.80
CA PRO A 251 -5.16 17.41 19.12
C PRO A 251 -4.42 18.74 19.31
N TYR A 252 -3.10 18.81 19.08
CA TYR A 252 -2.31 20.01 19.33
C TYR A 252 -1.53 20.44 18.09
N PRO A 253 -1.74 21.66 17.57
CA PRO A 253 -0.78 22.28 16.67
C PRO A 253 0.49 22.56 17.50
N THR A 254 1.43 21.62 17.51
CA THR A 254 2.76 21.87 18.07
C THR A 254 3.70 22.21 16.92
N SER A 255 4.47 23.28 17.08
CA SER A 255 5.32 23.89 16.06
C SER A 255 6.57 23.06 15.71
N VAL A 256 6.48 21.73 15.71
CA VAL A 256 7.61 20.82 15.46
C VAL A 256 7.49 20.24 14.05
N VAL A 257 8.62 20.21 13.34
CA VAL A 257 8.76 20.10 11.88
C VAL A 257 8.49 18.67 11.34
N ASP A 258 8.10 17.71 12.18
CA ASP A 258 8.06 16.28 11.84
C ASP A 258 6.69 15.60 12.06
N GLU A 259 5.59 16.36 12.05
CA GLU A 259 4.26 15.78 12.26
C GLU A 259 3.77 14.99 11.03
N VAL A 260 3.53 13.69 11.20
CA VAL A 260 2.92 12.84 10.17
C VAL A 260 1.43 13.16 10.11
N SER A 261 0.94 13.66 8.97
CA SER A 261 -0.50 13.87 8.75
C SER A 261 -1.31 12.60 9.00
N ILE A 262 -2.58 12.74 9.39
CA ILE A 262 -3.46 11.58 9.59
C ILE A 262 -3.58 10.74 8.32
N GLY A 263 -3.67 11.38 7.14
CA GLY A 263 -3.63 10.67 5.87
C GLY A 263 -2.38 9.83 5.71
N GLU A 264 -1.19 10.40 5.92
CA GLU A 264 0.08 9.68 5.81
C GLU A 264 0.20 8.53 6.84
N ALA A 265 -0.29 8.73 8.07
CA ALA A 265 -0.34 7.67 9.08
C ALA A 265 -1.24 6.50 8.64
N VAL A 266 -2.43 6.81 8.13
CA VAL A 266 -3.36 5.82 7.56
C VAL A 266 -2.72 5.08 6.39
N LYS A 267 -2.08 5.81 5.47
CA LYS A 267 -1.40 5.25 4.30
C LYS A 267 -0.39 4.19 4.72
N ARG A 268 0.58 4.59 5.56
CA ARG A 268 1.68 3.72 5.98
C ARG A 268 1.18 2.48 6.71
N ASN A 269 0.16 2.61 7.56
CA ASN A 269 -0.39 1.47 8.28
C ASN A 269 -1.17 0.52 7.37
N LEU A 270 -1.95 1.04 6.42
CA LEU A 270 -2.63 0.19 5.43
C LEU A 270 -1.62 -0.57 4.56
N GLU A 271 -0.57 0.09 4.09
CA GLU A 271 0.52 -0.57 3.34
C GLU A 271 1.20 -1.67 4.16
N ALA A 272 1.46 -1.42 5.45
CA ALA A 272 2.04 -2.40 6.35
C ALA A 272 1.09 -3.58 6.60
N ILE A 273 -0.20 -3.31 6.86
CA ILE A 273 -1.23 -4.34 7.07
C ILE A 273 -1.39 -5.21 5.82
N ASP A 274 -1.53 -4.61 4.64
CA ASP A 274 -1.73 -5.35 3.40
C ASP A 274 -0.52 -6.24 3.08
N LEU A 275 0.70 -5.76 3.34
CA LEU A 275 1.91 -6.58 3.19
C LEU A 275 1.93 -7.75 4.19
N LEU A 276 1.61 -7.49 5.46
CA LEU A 276 1.59 -8.52 6.49
C LEU A 276 0.54 -9.59 6.20
N GLU A 277 -0.69 -9.19 5.86
CA GLU A 277 -1.81 -10.09 5.55
C GLU A 277 -1.57 -10.89 4.27
N LYS A 278 -0.85 -10.34 3.30
CA LYS A 278 -0.40 -11.09 2.11
C LYS A 278 0.58 -12.20 2.46
N GLU A 279 1.51 -11.94 3.39
CA GLU A 279 2.55 -12.92 3.77
C GLU A 279 2.03 -13.97 4.77
N ARG A 280 1.17 -13.57 5.72
CA ARG A 280 0.59 -14.41 6.78
C ARG A 280 -0.85 -13.97 7.06
N PRO A 281 -1.87 -14.54 6.39
CA PRO A 281 -3.25 -14.16 6.62
C PRO A 281 -3.67 -14.30 8.10
N GLY A 282 -4.29 -13.26 8.66
CA GLY A 282 -4.71 -13.17 10.06
C GLY A 282 -3.63 -12.74 11.05
N ILE A 283 -2.42 -12.41 10.58
CA ILE A 283 -1.31 -11.95 11.42
C ILE A 283 -1.64 -10.63 12.13
N THR A 284 -2.35 -9.70 11.48
CA THR A 284 -2.62 -8.39 12.09
C THR A 284 -3.55 -8.56 13.29
N LYS A 285 -4.60 -9.38 13.14
CA LYS A 285 -5.48 -9.75 14.24
C LYS A 285 -4.69 -10.30 15.42
N PHE A 286 -3.86 -11.31 15.14
CA PHE A 286 -3.08 -12.00 16.15
C PHE A 286 -2.15 -11.04 16.91
N LEU A 287 -1.41 -10.19 16.18
CA LEU A 287 -0.48 -9.25 16.78
C LEU A 287 -1.20 -8.16 17.59
N THR A 288 -2.38 -7.72 17.16
CA THR A 288 -3.23 -6.82 17.94
C THR A 288 -3.71 -7.49 19.23
N ASP A 289 -4.24 -8.70 19.16
CA ASP A 289 -4.83 -9.39 20.33
C ASP A 289 -3.76 -9.83 21.35
N GLU A 290 -2.64 -10.39 20.87
CA GLU A 290 -1.61 -10.96 21.72
C GLU A 290 -0.65 -9.89 22.28
N PHE A 291 -0.30 -8.90 21.46
CA PHE A 291 0.76 -7.93 21.77
C PHE A 291 0.29 -6.47 21.79
N GLY A 292 -0.99 -6.21 21.52
CA GLY A 292 -1.57 -4.88 21.57
C GLY A 292 -1.19 -3.97 20.41
N ILE A 293 -0.52 -4.49 19.38
CA ILE A 293 0.02 -3.72 18.25
C ILE A 293 -1.13 -3.20 17.39
N LYS A 294 -1.28 -1.87 17.33
CA LYS A 294 -2.27 -1.18 16.50
C LYS A 294 -1.60 -0.30 15.43
N THR A 295 -0.32 0.06 15.59
CA THR A 295 0.43 0.88 14.62
C THR A 295 1.53 0.08 13.93
N PHE A 296 1.15 -0.79 12.99
CA PHE A 296 2.05 -1.69 12.26
C PHE A 296 3.18 -0.99 11.52
N ALA A 297 2.95 0.23 11.03
CA ALA A 297 3.94 0.99 10.26
C ALA A 297 5.17 1.45 11.05
N LYS A 298 5.13 1.44 12.40
CA LYS A 298 6.29 1.76 13.25
C LYS A 298 7.38 0.70 13.17
N TYR A 299 7.03 -0.52 12.76
CA TYR A 299 7.93 -1.66 12.82
C TYR A 299 8.25 -2.18 11.41
N PRO A 300 9.41 -2.82 11.23
CA PRO A 300 9.73 -3.51 9.99
C PRO A 300 8.79 -4.71 9.84
N PRO A 301 8.22 -4.98 8.66
CA PRO A 301 7.34 -6.14 8.49
C PRO A 301 8.01 -7.48 8.83
N GLU A 302 9.30 -7.62 8.50
CA GLU A 302 10.09 -8.81 8.84
C GLU A 302 10.10 -9.08 10.36
N LEU A 303 10.23 -8.03 11.18
CA LEU A 303 10.22 -8.16 12.64
C LEU A 303 8.88 -8.71 13.14
N LEU A 304 7.77 -8.19 12.59
CA LEU A 304 6.42 -8.58 12.99
C LEU A 304 6.07 -10.00 12.51
N ILE A 305 6.46 -10.37 11.28
CA ILE A 305 6.30 -11.72 10.73
C ILE A 305 7.08 -12.72 11.59
N ARG A 306 8.34 -12.41 11.93
CA ARG A 306 9.14 -13.29 12.81
C ARG A 306 8.52 -13.43 14.19
N GLN A 307 8.02 -12.36 14.79
CA GLN A 307 7.33 -12.44 16.08
C GLN A 307 6.09 -13.34 16.03
N TYR A 308 5.32 -13.28 14.94
CA TYR A 308 4.18 -14.16 14.71
C TYR A 308 4.62 -15.63 14.58
N ASP A 309 5.56 -15.91 13.68
CA ASP A 309 6.06 -17.26 13.39
C ASP A 309 6.75 -17.91 14.62
N GLU A 310 7.45 -17.11 15.44
CA GLU A 310 8.25 -17.58 16.57
C GLU A 310 7.54 -17.48 17.93
N VAL A 311 6.25 -17.10 18.00
CA VAL A 311 5.56 -16.82 19.27
C VAL A 311 5.54 -18.00 20.25
N GLY A 312 5.51 -19.22 19.75
CA GLY A 312 5.57 -20.45 20.55
C GLY A 312 6.99 -20.93 20.85
N SER A 313 8.01 -20.36 20.21
CA SER A 313 9.39 -20.76 20.40
C SER A 313 9.96 -20.13 21.67
N THR A 314 10.61 -20.97 22.47
CA THR A 314 11.30 -20.58 23.72
C THR A 314 12.80 -20.84 23.63
N ASP A 315 13.33 -21.10 22.44
CA ASP A 315 14.71 -21.59 22.29
C ASP A 315 15.74 -20.45 22.30
N LEU A 316 15.35 -19.25 21.86
CA LEU A 316 16.21 -18.09 21.84
C LEU A 316 16.03 -17.21 23.08
N PRO A 317 17.12 -16.61 23.62
CA PRO A 317 16.98 -15.49 24.54
C PRO A 317 16.27 -14.33 23.85
N TYR A 318 15.65 -13.44 24.62
CA TYR A 318 14.81 -12.40 24.04
C TYR A 318 14.92 -11.05 24.73
N GLY A 319 14.70 -10.01 23.95
CA GLY A 319 14.45 -8.67 24.45
C GLY A 319 13.06 -8.19 24.05
N ILE A 320 12.66 -7.06 24.63
CA ILE A 320 11.37 -6.44 24.36
C ILE A 320 11.52 -5.05 23.77
N VAL A 321 10.58 -4.68 22.92
CA VAL A 321 10.34 -3.29 22.51
C VAL A 321 8.96 -2.92 23.04
N LEU A 322 8.90 -1.97 23.96
CA LEU A 322 7.66 -1.52 24.59
C LEU A 322 7.38 -0.08 24.20
N TYR A 323 6.46 0.12 23.26
CA TYR A 323 6.14 1.43 22.70
C TYR A 323 4.73 1.89 23.08
N PRO A 324 4.47 3.21 23.09
CA PRO A 324 3.15 3.73 23.37
C PRO A 324 2.20 3.38 22.22
N ARG A 325 1.00 2.93 22.57
CA ARG A 325 -0.09 2.78 21.58
C ARG A 325 -0.48 4.13 21.00
N ASN A 326 -0.58 5.15 21.85
CA ASN A 326 -0.95 6.49 21.44
C ASN A 326 0.31 7.35 21.24
N ASP A 327 0.73 7.47 19.99
CA ASP A 327 1.87 8.30 19.57
C ASP A 327 1.36 9.55 18.87
N HIS A 328 1.00 10.55 19.68
CA HIS A 328 0.17 11.67 19.23
C HIS A 328 0.80 12.52 18.13
N ASN A 329 2.13 12.54 18.05
CA ASN A 329 2.88 13.31 17.06
C ASN A 329 3.63 12.42 16.04
N GLY A 330 3.41 11.10 16.09
CA GLY A 330 4.08 10.16 15.19
C GLY A 330 5.60 10.04 15.40
N ALA A 331 6.12 10.41 16.58
CA ALA A 331 7.56 10.46 16.83
C ALA A 331 8.26 9.12 16.58
N PHE A 332 7.55 8.00 16.71
CA PHE A 332 8.13 6.66 16.61
C PHE A 332 8.05 6.05 15.20
N TYR A 333 7.44 6.71 14.21
CA TYR A 333 7.43 6.20 12.82
C TYR A 333 8.82 6.18 12.20
N HIS A 334 9.72 7.06 12.65
CA HIS A 334 11.10 7.12 12.14
C HIS A 334 12.00 6.00 12.68
N ASP A 335 11.57 5.30 13.73
CA ASP A 335 12.35 4.24 14.36
C ASP A 335 12.37 2.94 13.57
N ARG A 336 11.50 2.79 12.55
CA ARG A 336 11.47 1.60 11.69
C ARG A 336 12.86 1.24 11.16
N ALA A 337 13.62 2.22 10.67
CA ALA A 337 14.97 1.98 10.14
C ALA A 337 15.98 1.58 11.23
N ILE A 338 15.77 2.02 12.48
CA ILE A 338 16.57 1.62 13.64
C ILE A 338 16.31 0.14 13.93
N PHE A 339 15.04 -0.28 13.94
CA PHE A 339 14.68 -1.68 14.16
C PHE A 339 15.10 -2.61 13.03
N GLU A 340 15.08 -2.18 11.77
CA GLU A 340 15.63 -2.94 10.65
C GLU A 340 17.12 -3.24 10.84
N LYS A 341 17.90 -2.23 11.28
CA LYS A 341 19.33 -2.40 11.57
C LYS A 341 19.56 -3.29 12.79
N LEU A 342 18.80 -3.09 13.85
CA LEU A 342 18.90 -3.88 15.07
C LEU A 342 18.62 -5.37 14.79
N LEU A 343 17.56 -5.67 14.02
CA LEU A 343 17.22 -7.05 13.65
C LEU A 343 18.39 -7.75 12.94
N LYS A 344 19.05 -7.04 12.02
CA LYS A 344 20.25 -7.53 11.31
C LYS A 344 21.45 -7.74 12.24
N GLN A 345 21.68 -6.82 13.17
CA GLN A 345 22.80 -6.90 14.12
C GLN A 345 22.66 -8.09 15.09
N LEU A 346 21.43 -8.38 15.55
CA LEU A 346 21.17 -9.55 16.39
C LEU A 346 21.34 -10.87 15.63
N ASN A 347 21.13 -10.85 14.29
CA ASN A 347 21.38 -11.97 13.38
C ASN A 347 20.73 -13.30 13.85
N GLY A 348 19.47 -13.22 14.30
CA GLY A 348 18.70 -14.39 14.76
C GLY A 348 19.17 -15.03 16.08
N ARG A 349 20.16 -14.45 16.78
CA ARG A 349 20.65 -14.97 18.07
C ARG A 349 19.77 -14.57 19.25
N PHE A 350 18.97 -13.50 19.07
CA PHE A 350 17.98 -13.04 20.03
C PHE A 350 16.65 -12.87 19.31
N ALA A 351 15.58 -13.20 20.01
CA ALA A 351 14.24 -12.85 19.61
C ALA A 351 13.89 -11.43 20.10
N ILE A 352 13.13 -10.67 19.30
CA ILE A 352 12.56 -9.39 19.74
C ILE A 352 11.06 -9.59 19.92
N ARG A 353 10.49 -9.06 21.02
CA ARG A 353 9.05 -9.04 21.28
C ARG A 353 8.57 -7.59 21.41
N VAL A 354 7.93 -7.12 20.36
CA VAL A 354 7.26 -5.82 20.29
C VAL A 354 5.92 -5.89 21.01
N ILE A 355 5.67 -4.91 21.86
CA ILE A 355 4.43 -4.69 22.59
C ILE A 355 4.03 -3.23 22.44
N GLU A 356 2.75 -2.99 22.18
CA GLU A 356 2.15 -1.66 22.35
C GLU A 356 1.18 -1.65 23.51
N ALA A 357 1.38 -0.69 24.42
CA ALA A 357 0.54 -0.50 25.59
C ALA A 357 0.13 0.96 25.70
N GLU A 358 -1.06 1.21 26.24
CA GLU A 358 -1.52 2.57 26.50
C GLU A 358 -1.34 2.96 27.97
N SER A 359 -1.35 1.99 28.88
CA SER A 359 -1.34 2.22 30.34
C SER A 359 -0.30 1.41 31.09
N LYS A 360 0.12 1.88 32.29
CA LYS A 360 1.07 1.13 33.15
C LYS A 360 0.53 -0.25 33.55
N TYR A 361 -0.79 -0.40 33.63
CA TYR A 361 -1.45 -1.67 33.87
C TYR A 361 -1.37 -2.63 32.67
N GLU A 362 -1.49 -2.10 31.45
CA GLU A 362 -1.28 -2.90 30.23
C GLU A 362 0.17 -3.35 30.09
N VAL A 363 1.13 -2.47 30.38
CA VAL A 363 2.55 -2.84 30.45
C VAL A 363 2.75 -4.01 31.40
N ALA A 364 2.26 -3.91 32.64
CA ALA A 364 2.39 -4.98 33.62
C ALA A 364 1.76 -6.30 33.15
N ARG A 365 0.55 -6.24 32.56
CA ARG A 365 -0.13 -7.43 32.00
C ARG A 365 0.65 -8.07 30.86
N ALA A 366 1.18 -7.27 29.94
CA ALA A 366 1.97 -7.75 28.82
C ALA A 366 3.27 -8.42 29.30
N LEU A 367 3.99 -7.80 30.24
CA LEU A 367 5.19 -8.39 30.85
C LEU A 367 4.88 -9.72 31.54
N MET A 368 3.80 -9.79 32.33
CA MET A 368 3.38 -11.05 32.96
C MET A 368 3.07 -12.15 31.93
N LYS A 369 2.43 -11.82 30.81
CA LYS A 369 2.18 -12.77 29.71
C LYS A 369 3.50 -13.30 29.13
N LEU A 370 4.45 -12.41 28.84
CA LEU A 370 5.77 -12.80 28.31
C LEU A 370 6.53 -13.69 29.29
N VAL A 371 6.60 -13.30 30.56
CA VAL A 371 7.31 -14.05 31.61
C VAL A 371 6.72 -15.45 31.76
N LYS A 372 5.39 -15.57 31.82
CA LYS A 372 4.72 -16.86 31.88
C LYS A 372 5.08 -17.76 30.69
N ARG A 373 5.27 -17.16 29.50
CA ARG A 373 5.53 -17.88 28.25
C ARG A 373 7.02 -18.26 28.11
N TYR A 374 7.94 -17.35 28.38
CA TYR A 374 9.36 -17.50 28.02
C TYR A 374 10.30 -17.73 29.22
N SER A 375 9.96 -17.23 30.42
CA SER A 375 10.81 -17.38 31.61
C SER A 375 11.04 -18.78 32.16
N PRO A 376 10.33 -19.85 31.72
CA PRO A 376 10.80 -21.20 31.98
C PRO A 376 12.21 -21.50 31.40
N LYS A 377 12.64 -20.79 30.35
CA LYS A 377 13.98 -20.94 29.76
C LYS A 377 14.81 -19.66 29.78
N HIS A 378 14.19 -18.53 29.43
CA HIS A 378 14.90 -17.26 29.22
C HIS A 378 14.16 -16.11 29.90
N LYS A 379 14.89 -15.24 30.60
CA LYS A 379 14.32 -13.98 31.12
C LYS A 379 14.55 -12.86 30.10
N ILE A 380 13.99 -11.68 30.35
CA ILE A 380 14.16 -10.53 29.45
C ILE A 380 15.62 -10.06 29.54
N SER A 381 16.38 -10.20 28.45
CA SER A 381 17.80 -9.80 28.38
C SER A 381 17.97 -8.29 28.20
N PHE A 382 17.08 -7.66 27.43
CA PHE A 382 17.08 -6.23 27.19
C PHE A 382 15.68 -5.67 26.94
N ALA A 383 15.51 -4.37 27.15
CA ALA A 383 14.29 -3.64 26.83
C ALA A 383 14.59 -2.32 26.11
N ILE A 384 13.77 -2.00 25.11
CA ILE A 384 13.71 -0.67 24.50
C ILE A 384 12.34 -0.10 24.85
N ILE A 385 12.30 0.96 25.66
CA ILE A 385 11.07 1.53 26.19
C ILE A 385 10.87 2.92 25.58
N GLY A 386 9.83 3.05 24.77
CA GLY A 386 9.41 4.31 24.17
C GLY A 386 8.27 4.96 24.95
N GLY A 387 8.17 6.28 24.86
CA GLY A 387 7.07 7.06 25.40
C GLY A 387 7.37 8.55 25.40
N HIS A 388 6.38 9.38 25.68
CA HIS A 388 6.65 10.80 25.93
C HIS A 388 7.24 10.96 27.33
N GLY A 389 8.42 11.57 27.41
CA GLY A 389 9.20 11.63 28.65
C GLY A 389 9.27 13.00 29.27
N ARG A 390 9.42 13.00 30.58
CA ARG A 390 10.05 14.06 31.36
C ARG A 390 11.08 13.43 32.29
N GLU A 391 11.68 14.24 33.15
CA GLU A 391 12.72 13.80 34.08
C GLU A 391 12.25 12.61 34.96
N ASP A 392 11.01 12.63 35.44
CA ASP A 392 10.47 11.70 36.44
C ASP A 392 9.39 10.74 35.91
N LEU A 393 9.13 10.74 34.59
CA LEU A 393 8.02 9.96 34.03
C LEU A 393 8.22 9.51 32.57
N ILE A 394 7.53 8.43 32.23
CA ILE A 394 7.29 7.97 30.86
C ILE A 394 5.78 7.81 30.65
N GLN A 395 5.23 8.52 29.66
CA GLN A 395 3.82 8.45 29.28
C GLN A 395 3.64 7.50 28.10
N PHE A 396 2.73 6.53 28.26
CA PHE A 396 2.38 5.53 27.25
C PHE A 396 1.09 5.85 26.48
N GLY A 397 0.28 6.79 27.00
CA GLY A 397 -1.08 7.04 26.51
C GLY A 397 -1.64 8.40 26.90
N GLY A 398 -2.87 8.42 27.42
CA GLY A 398 -3.56 9.65 27.89
C GLY A 398 -2.82 10.39 29.02
N THR A 399 -3.42 11.47 29.53
CA THR A 399 -2.79 12.34 30.54
C THR A 399 -3.08 11.96 31.99
N ASP A 400 -4.00 11.02 32.21
CA ASP A 400 -4.32 10.47 33.53
C ASP A 400 -3.15 9.61 34.08
N GLU A 401 -3.00 9.58 35.40
CA GLU A 401 -1.96 8.82 36.13
C GLU A 401 -1.88 7.34 35.69
N ARG A 402 -2.99 6.72 35.30
CA ARG A 402 -2.99 5.33 34.82
C ARG A 402 -2.16 5.11 33.54
N TYR A 403 -1.93 6.16 32.76
CA TYR A 403 -1.21 6.12 31.49
C TYR A 403 0.27 6.52 31.61
N VAL A 404 0.70 6.88 32.83
CA VAL A 404 2.02 7.40 33.10
C VAL A 404 2.72 6.48 34.10
N LEU A 405 3.94 6.08 33.77
CA LEU A 405 4.85 5.45 34.71
C LEU A 405 5.70 6.54 35.34
N TYR A 406 5.51 6.76 36.63
CA TYR A 406 6.33 7.69 37.40
C TYR A 406 7.50 6.95 38.07
N SER A 407 8.59 7.67 38.30
CA SER A 407 9.68 7.32 39.22
C SER A 407 9.19 6.61 40.50
N GLN A 408 8.24 7.22 41.22
CA GLN A 408 7.68 6.65 42.46
C GLN A 408 7.01 5.27 42.30
N ASP A 409 6.49 4.94 41.11
CA ASP A 409 5.90 3.63 40.84
C ASP A 409 6.98 2.52 40.91
N LEU A 410 8.25 2.88 40.66
CA LEU A 410 9.41 1.98 40.70
C LEU A 410 9.79 1.54 42.13
N LEU A 411 9.36 2.28 43.14
CA LEU A 411 9.54 1.92 44.55
C LEU A 411 8.51 0.89 45.04
N GLY A 412 7.44 0.70 44.27
CA GLY A 412 6.32 -0.17 44.62
C GLY A 412 6.66 -1.66 44.60
N ARG A 413 5.86 -2.46 45.32
CA ARG A 413 6.02 -3.94 45.36
C ARG A 413 5.91 -4.58 43.98
N GLY A 414 5.15 -3.98 43.07
CA GLY A 414 4.98 -4.46 41.70
C GLY A 414 6.29 -4.44 40.90
N VAL A 415 7.09 -3.37 41.03
CA VAL A 415 8.36 -3.24 40.31
C VAL A 415 9.46 -4.09 40.91
N ARG A 416 9.46 -4.28 42.24
CA ARG A 416 10.34 -5.29 42.86
C ARG A 416 10.11 -6.69 42.27
N LYS A 417 8.85 -7.08 42.05
CA LYS A 417 8.55 -8.33 41.32
C LYS A 417 8.96 -8.26 39.85
N ALA A 418 8.84 -7.10 39.21
CA ALA A 418 9.27 -6.93 37.83
C ALA A 418 10.78 -7.16 37.64
N SER A 419 11.62 -6.90 38.66
CA SER A 419 13.05 -7.25 38.60
C SER A 419 13.28 -8.75 38.35
N GLU A 420 12.37 -9.61 38.80
CA GLU A 420 12.46 -11.07 38.59
C GLU A 420 12.20 -11.47 37.12
N PHE A 421 11.61 -10.57 36.32
CA PHE A 421 11.29 -10.79 34.90
C PHE A 421 12.50 -10.63 33.99
N PHE A 422 13.53 -9.94 34.47
CA PHE A 422 14.74 -9.66 33.72
C PHE A 422 15.88 -10.61 34.09
N GLU A 423 16.80 -10.78 33.15
CA GLU A 423 18.09 -11.41 33.45
C GLU A 423 18.89 -10.59 34.46
N GLN A 424 19.97 -11.16 34.99
CA GLN A 424 20.86 -10.37 35.83
C GLN A 424 21.50 -9.26 34.99
N ASN A 425 21.29 -8.01 35.41
CA ASN A 425 21.87 -6.83 34.79
C ASN A 425 21.44 -6.62 33.33
N PRO A 426 20.12 -6.51 33.09
CA PRO A 426 19.62 -6.29 31.75
C PRO A 426 20.07 -4.92 31.25
N THR A 427 20.10 -4.74 29.92
CA THR A 427 20.24 -3.40 29.33
C THR A 427 18.85 -2.84 29.01
N ILE A 428 18.57 -1.63 29.49
CA ILE A 428 17.33 -0.90 29.20
C ILE A 428 17.67 0.38 28.45
N ILE A 429 17.07 0.57 27.29
CA ILE A 429 17.24 1.75 26.45
C ILE A 429 15.94 2.55 26.52
N LEU A 430 16.03 3.83 26.89
CA LEU A 430 14.88 4.73 26.93
C LEU A 430 14.83 5.57 25.65
N ALA A 431 13.83 5.29 24.81
CA ALA A 431 13.47 6.07 23.63
C ALA A 431 12.50 7.19 24.05
N SER A 432 12.97 8.09 24.91
CA SER A 432 12.12 9.08 25.58
C SER A 432 12.92 10.30 26.06
N CYS A 433 12.37 11.49 25.87
CA CYS A 433 13.01 12.77 26.19
C CYS A 433 13.24 12.94 27.71
N TRP A 434 14.36 13.55 28.09
CA TRP A 434 14.72 13.93 29.48
C TRP A 434 14.75 12.82 30.54
N THR A 435 14.45 11.57 30.19
CA THR A 435 14.45 10.43 31.12
C THR A 435 15.83 10.10 31.71
N GLY A 436 16.90 10.66 31.14
CA GLY A 436 18.27 10.56 31.64
C GLY A 436 18.71 11.72 32.54
N ALA A 437 17.81 12.62 32.96
CA ALA A 437 18.17 13.66 33.91
C ALA A 437 18.69 13.06 35.24
N PRO A 438 19.68 13.67 35.92
CA PRO A 438 20.16 13.20 37.21
C PRO A 438 19.03 13.12 38.24
N GLY A 439 18.93 11.99 38.97
CA GLY A 439 17.83 11.74 39.90
C GLY A 439 16.47 11.48 39.24
N GLY A 440 16.42 11.37 37.92
CA GLY A 440 15.20 11.07 37.16
C GLY A 440 14.92 9.57 37.02
N ILE A 441 13.87 9.26 36.27
CA ILE A 441 13.32 7.92 36.10
C ILE A 441 14.33 6.91 35.54
N GLY A 442 15.28 7.34 34.68
CA GLY A 442 16.31 6.45 34.15
C GLY A 442 17.28 5.95 35.23
N GLN A 443 17.63 6.82 36.18
CA GLN A 443 18.47 6.44 37.32
C GLN A 443 17.69 5.52 38.28
N GLU A 444 16.45 5.89 38.62
CA GLU A 444 15.62 5.07 39.50
C GLU A 444 15.33 3.68 38.92
N LEU A 445 15.15 3.58 37.61
CA LEU A 445 14.97 2.29 36.93
C LEU A 445 16.23 1.43 36.98
N SER A 446 17.41 2.04 36.82
CA SER A 446 18.71 1.38 36.96
C SER A 446 18.89 0.80 38.37
N GLU A 447 18.52 1.56 39.40
CA GLU A 447 18.61 1.15 40.80
C GLU A 447 17.57 0.05 41.13
N ALA A 448 16.32 0.23 40.71
CA ALA A 448 15.23 -0.69 41.02
C ALA A 448 15.38 -2.07 40.37
N LEU A 449 15.94 -2.12 39.15
CA LEU A 449 16.07 -3.37 38.38
C LEU A 449 17.48 -3.94 38.36
N GLY A 450 18.47 -3.25 38.95
CA GLY A 450 19.87 -3.65 38.83
C GLY A 450 20.37 -3.59 37.38
N ALA A 451 19.83 -2.66 36.57
CA ALA A 451 20.00 -2.63 35.12
C ALA A 451 21.04 -1.60 34.66
N LYS A 452 21.63 -1.83 33.48
CA LYS A 452 22.31 -0.78 32.72
C LYS A 452 21.26 0.01 31.96
N VAL A 453 20.99 1.26 32.35
CA VAL A 453 20.02 2.13 31.67
C VAL A 453 20.74 3.13 30.77
N ILE A 454 20.38 3.16 29.49
CA ILE A 454 20.83 4.15 28.51
C ILE A 454 19.66 5.08 28.19
N ALA A 455 19.79 6.37 28.50
CA ALA A 455 18.72 7.34 28.40
C ALA A 455 19.22 8.69 27.87
N SER A 456 18.31 9.56 27.45
CA SER A 456 18.65 10.94 27.07
C SER A 456 18.30 11.94 28.16
N SER A 457 19.22 12.84 28.48
CA SER A 457 19.00 14.01 29.34
C SER A 457 18.60 15.26 28.55
N ALA A 458 18.03 15.12 27.35
CA ALA A 458 17.55 16.25 26.54
C ALA A 458 16.27 15.89 25.78
N ARG A 459 15.68 16.87 25.09
CA ARG A 459 14.58 16.65 24.15
C ARG A 459 15.13 16.15 22.82
N THR A 460 15.17 14.84 22.62
CA THR A 460 15.77 14.22 21.43
C THR A 460 15.16 12.83 21.17
N SER A 461 15.44 12.27 20.00
CA SER A 461 15.09 10.91 19.60
C SER A 461 16.33 10.02 19.50
N ILE A 462 16.14 8.71 19.48
CA ILE A 462 17.23 7.77 19.17
C ILE A 462 17.56 7.94 17.68
N ARG A 463 18.86 8.02 17.38
CA ARG A 463 19.38 8.05 16.02
C ARG A 463 19.84 6.66 15.58
N HIS A 464 20.63 5.99 16.43
CA HIS A 464 21.19 4.68 16.14
C HIS A 464 21.21 3.81 17.40
N ILE A 465 20.96 2.51 17.20
CA ILE A 465 21.21 1.45 18.19
C ILE A 465 22.19 0.50 17.53
N ASN A 466 23.32 0.29 18.17
CA ASN A 466 24.34 -0.67 17.77
C ASN A 466 24.39 -1.79 18.80
N ALA A 467 23.91 -2.97 18.40
CA ALA A 467 24.00 -4.18 19.20
C ALA A 467 25.27 -4.96 18.87
N ARG A 468 25.96 -5.44 19.90
CA ARG A 468 27.06 -6.41 19.80
C ARG A 468 26.68 -7.63 20.61
N VAL A 469 26.81 -8.80 20.00
CA VAL A 469 26.48 -10.06 20.66
C VAL A 469 27.75 -10.89 20.78
N GLU A 470 28.16 -11.13 22.01
CA GLU A 470 29.38 -11.85 22.42
C GLU A 470 28.99 -12.83 23.53
N ASP A 471 29.46 -14.09 23.42
CA ASP A 471 29.25 -15.14 24.43
C ASP A 471 27.80 -15.33 24.91
N GLY A 472 26.83 -15.17 24.00
CA GLY A 472 25.41 -15.33 24.31
C GLY A 472 24.79 -14.15 25.07
N GLN A 473 25.54 -13.07 25.28
CA GLN A 473 25.06 -11.80 25.82
C GLN A 473 24.99 -10.74 24.73
N VAL A 474 24.16 -9.72 24.94
CA VAL A 474 24.04 -8.57 24.04
C VAL A 474 24.37 -7.28 24.79
N ASP A 475 25.31 -6.52 24.24
CA ASP A 475 25.61 -5.16 24.68
C ASP A 475 25.12 -4.15 23.64
N PHE A 476 24.78 -2.95 24.12
CA PHE A 476 24.24 -1.88 23.32
C PHE A 476 25.04 -0.60 23.46
N ASP A 477 25.27 0.01 22.30
CA ASP A 477 25.69 1.39 22.18
C ASP A 477 24.60 2.19 21.46
N VAL A 478 24.10 3.24 22.11
CA VAL A 478 22.97 4.05 21.62
C VAL A 478 23.46 5.47 21.37
N GLU A 479 23.10 5.99 20.20
CA GLU A 479 23.29 7.39 19.84
C GLU A 479 21.94 8.07 19.77
N TYR A 480 21.83 9.21 20.44
CA TYR A 480 20.69 10.11 20.33
C TYR A 480 21.01 11.20 19.29
N ALA A 481 19.98 11.83 18.72
CA ALA A 481 20.19 12.90 17.75
C ALA A 481 21.00 14.07 18.35
N GLU A 482 20.78 14.37 19.63
CA GLU A 482 21.63 15.27 20.43
C GLU A 482 22.77 14.49 21.08
N ALA A 483 23.96 14.55 20.49
CA ALA A 483 25.10 13.69 20.84
C ALA A 483 25.51 13.78 22.34
N GLU A 484 25.45 14.96 22.95
CA GLU A 484 25.85 15.18 24.35
C GLU A 484 24.76 14.79 25.36
N SER A 485 23.58 14.41 24.89
CA SER A 485 22.43 14.11 25.76
C SER A 485 22.46 12.69 26.35
N LYS A 486 23.31 11.80 25.84
CA LYS A 486 23.38 10.41 26.30
C LYS A 486 23.83 10.33 27.77
N LYS A 487 23.07 9.61 28.57
CA LYS A 487 23.43 9.22 29.94
C LYS A 487 23.36 7.70 30.09
N ILE A 488 24.29 7.16 30.86
CA ILE A 488 24.34 5.75 31.21
C ILE A 488 24.31 5.67 32.74
N PHE A 489 23.34 4.94 33.27
CA PHE A 489 23.27 4.56 34.67
C PHE A 489 23.57 3.07 34.78
N ASP A 490 24.45 2.72 35.71
CA ASP A 490 24.84 1.34 35.95
C ASP A 490 24.98 1.12 37.46
N SER A 491 23.97 0.47 38.04
CA SER A 491 23.90 0.21 39.48
C SER A 491 24.92 -0.84 39.95
N LYS A 492 25.68 -1.49 39.04
CA LYS A 492 26.80 -2.36 39.42
C LYS A 492 27.99 -1.64 40.07
N LYS A 493 28.08 -0.31 39.94
CA LYS A 493 29.24 0.45 40.46
C LYS A 493 29.19 0.78 41.96
N ALA A 494 28.18 0.31 42.69
CA ALA A 494 28.11 0.46 44.14
C ALA A 494 28.44 -0.86 44.87
N CYS A 495 29.71 -1.25 44.87
CA CYS A 495 30.33 -2.11 45.89
C CYS A 495 31.77 -1.67 46.10
#